data_AF-A0A8T0QTD2-F1
#
_entry.id   AF-A0A8T0QTD2-F1
#
_cell.length_a   1.000
_cell.length_b   1.000
_cell.length_c   1.000
_cell.angle_alpha   90.00
_cell.angle_beta   90.00
_cell.angle_gamma   90.00
#
_symmetry.space_group_name_H-M   'P 1'
#
loop_
_entity.id
_entity.type
_entity.pdbx_description
1 polymer ?
#
loop_
_entity_poly.entity_id
_entity_poly.type
_entity_poly.pdbx_seq_one_letter_code
_entity_poly.pdbx_strand_id
1 'polypeptide(L)'
;MKEVKLAAAYYFCRDSGHSAELVYERVLSVAGAARGCYDTDGPSLEGLCDADFATMMFLDGCFLLAYMVDTSPMLLHRMTRSTGPSIPKDIFLLENQIPWLVLEALTEFMSVDVHRFVHAMGAHGAEFLPGRAKAEGGWCGRCIPAALRRWIDESRGGATTGRQYKPAHLLDLLWFTQVGSMPELDMVKVNYRAALPLSLSSSAVELAQIGVRLTPSTAPWLGDMSVHRGLFLFGELSLSPLFLNDVTACWLVNMAALEASTAGASRQSDGFVVSSYPSVLAMLMDSDDDVQQLRPKRVLQSTFSNKQALRFFKGLAQHLRFGDRYFALLAEIDSYKRHRTVRIAIHKLHYNSFKAI
;
A
#
# COMPACT_ATOMS: atom_id res chain seq x y z
N MET A 1 14.81 17.50 14.42
CA MET A 1 13.57 17.60 13.63
C MET A 1 12.87 18.96 13.77
N LYS A 2 12.64 19.48 14.99
CA LYS A 2 11.93 20.75 15.25
C LYS A 2 12.41 21.97 14.43
N GLU A 3 13.73 22.22 14.39
CA GLU A 3 14.29 23.33 13.61
C GLU A 3 14.00 23.25 12.11
N VAL A 4 13.96 22.04 11.55
CA VAL A 4 13.68 21.85 10.11
C VAL A 4 12.21 22.13 9.82
N LYS A 5 11.30 21.74 10.72
CA LYS A 5 9.87 22.06 10.59
C LYS A 5 9.62 23.57 10.67
N LEU A 6 10.28 24.26 11.60
CA LEU A 6 10.24 25.73 11.69
C LEU A 6 10.78 26.40 10.41
N ALA A 7 11.91 25.90 9.89
CA ALA A 7 12.45 26.40 8.63
C ALA A 7 11.49 26.15 7.46
N ALA A 8 10.87 24.97 7.38
CA ALA A 8 9.89 24.66 6.36
C ALA A 8 8.66 25.57 6.42
N ALA A 9 8.13 25.85 7.62
CA ALA A 9 7.04 26.81 7.79
C ALA A 9 7.43 28.23 7.35
N TYR A 10 8.64 28.68 7.70
CA TYR A 10 9.16 29.97 7.22
C TYR A 10 9.24 30.03 5.70
N TYR A 11 9.84 29.03 5.05
CA TYR A 11 9.94 28.98 3.59
C TYR A 11 8.57 28.86 2.92
N PHE A 12 7.66 28.06 3.48
CA PHE A 12 6.28 27.96 3.00
C PHE A 12 5.58 29.31 2.97
N CYS A 13 5.64 30.07 4.06
CA CYS A 13 4.98 31.39 4.15
C CYS A 13 5.63 32.39 3.19
N ARG A 14 6.98 32.42 3.16
CA ARG A 14 7.73 33.29 2.26
C ARG A 14 7.41 33.02 0.78
N ASP A 15 7.41 31.75 0.39
CA ASP A 15 7.26 31.34 -1.02
C ASP A 15 5.79 31.39 -1.47
N SER A 16 4.82 31.27 -0.55
CA SER A 16 3.41 31.54 -0.82
C SER A 16 3.06 33.04 -0.83
N GLY A 17 3.94 33.92 -0.33
CA GLY A 17 3.71 35.37 -0.27
C GLY A 17 2.75 35.81 0.83
N HIS A 18 2.50 34.98 1.84
CA HIS A 18 1.58 35.25 2.94
C HIS A 18 2.32 35.34 4.28
N SER A 19 1.75 36.08 5.25
CA SER A 19 2.32 36.13 6.59
C SER A 19 2.09 34.80 7.33
N ALA A 20 2.99 34.47 8.26
CA ALA A 20 2.87 33.24 9.04
C ALA A 20 1.61 33.22 9.90
N GLU A 21 1.19 34.39 10.40
CA GLU A 21 -0.02 34.58 11.19
C GLU A 21 -1.26 34.22 10.39
N LEU A 22 -1.37 34.70 9.14
CA LEU A 22 -2.53 34.43 8.28
C LEU A 22 -2.67 32.93 7.97
N VAL A 23 -1.56 32.27 7.62
CA VAL A 23 -1.58 30.83 7.32
C VAL A 23 -1.88 30.01 8.59
N TYR A 24 -1.30 30.40 9.73
CA TYR A 24 -1.56 29.76 11.02
C TYR A 24 -3.03 29.90 11.44
N GLU A 25 -3.63 31.09 11.32
CA GLU A 25 -5.04 31.33 11.64
C GLU A 25 -5.96 30.44 10.79
N ARG A 26 -5.61 30.21 9.52
CA ARG A 26 -6.34 29.29 8.67
C ARG A 26 -6.26 27.84 9.18
N VAL A 27 -5.09 27.37 9.62
CA VAL A 27 -4.94 26.04 10.23
C VAL A 27 -5.68 25.95 11.57
N LEU A 28 -5.60 27.00 12.40
CA LEU A 28 -6.31 27.09 13.68
C LEU A 28 -7.82 26.99 13.49
N SER A 29 -8.37 27.60 12.43
CA SER A 29 -9.81 27.53 12.12
C SER A 29 -10.32 26.11 11.83
N VAL A 30 -9.46 25.18 11.40
CA VAL A 30 -9.81 23.77 11.13
C VAL A 30 -9.34 22.81 12.23
N ALA A 31 -8.59 23.31 13.22
CA ALA A 31 -7.95 22.50 14.25
C ALA A 31 -8.94 21.62 15.02
N GLY A 32 -10.07 22.17 15.47
CA GLY A 32 -11.08 21.42 16.20
C GLY A 32 -11.68 20.27 15.39
N ALA A 33 -11.97 20.49 14.10
CA ALA A 33 -12.48 19.44 13.22
C ALA A 33 -11.40 18.39 12.89
N ALA A 34 -10.17 18.82 12.64
CA ALA A 34 -9.04 17.95 12.39
C ALA A 34 -8.68 17.08 13.61
N ARG A 35 -8.86 17.61 14.84
CA ARG A 35 -8.66 16.87 16.08
C ARG A 35 -9.60 15.66 16.21
N GLY A 36 -10.81 15.76 15.66
CA GLY A 36 -11.77 14.64 15.61
C GLY A 36 -11.34 13.47 14.72
N CYS A 37 -10.26 13.59 13.96
CA CYS A 37 -9.67 12.48 13.19
C CYS A 37 -8.75 11.58 14.03
N TYR A 38 -8.49 11.94 15.28
CA TYR A 38 -7.64 11.20 16.21
C TYR A 38 -8.47 10.63 17.36
N ASP A 39 -7.88 9.69 18.10
CA ASP A 39 -8.44 9.20 19.35
C ASP A 39 -8.41 10.32 20.41
N THR A 40 -9.55 10.98 20.61
CA THR A 40 -9.67 12.15 21.50
C THR A 40 -9.50 11.79 22.96
N ASP A 41 -9.69 10.53 23.32
CA ASP A 41 -9.48 9.99 24.67
C ASP A 41 -8.07 9.39 24.84
N GLY A 42 -7.25 9.45 23.78
CA GLY A 42 -5.89 8.95 23.77
C GLY A 42 -4.91 9.83 24.55
N PRO A 43 -3.86 9.23 25.15
CA PRO A 43 -2.87 9.96 25.96
C PRO A 43 -2.07 11.01 25.16
N SER A 44 -2.05 10.90 23.83
CA SER A 44 -1.37 11.85 22.93
C SER A 44 -2.10 13.18 22.79
N LEU A 45 -3.39 13.25 23.13
CA LEU A 45 -4.22 14.46 23.03
C LEU A 45 -4.74 14.96 24.38
N GLU A 46 -4.51 14.21 25.46
CA GLU A 46 -4.88 14.61 26.81
C GLU A 46 -4.15 15.90 27.22
N GLY A 47 -4.91 16.91 27.68
CA GLY A 47 -4.36 18.20 28.11
C GLY A 47 -3.85 19.13 26.99
N LEU A 48 -3.90 18.69 25.73
CA LEU A 48 -3.47 19.50 24.59
C LEU A 48 -4.55 20.53 24.22
N CYS A 49 -4.20 21.83 24.21
CA CYS A 49 -5.13 22.87 23.79
C CYS A 49 -5.16 23.01 22.26
N ASP A 50 -6.22 23.64 21.73
CA ASP A 50 -6.39 23.78 20.27
C ASP A 50 -5.29 24.62 19.62
N ALA A 51 -4.72 25.60 20.34
CA ALA A 51 -3.60 26.41 19.83
C ALA A 51 -2.31 25.59 19.71
N ASP A 52 -2.03 24.70 20.66
CA ASP A 52 -0.87 23.80 20.62
C ASP A 52 -1.04 22.76 19.52
N PHE A 53 -2.25 22.18 19.41
CA PHE A 53 -2.59 21.25 18.32
C PHE A 53 -2.45 21.92 16.95
N ALA A 54 -3.01 23.12 16.77
CA ALA A 54 -2.88 23.90 15.54
C ALA A 54 -1.42 24.21 15.20
N THR A 55 -0.59 24.52 16.21
CA THR A 55 0.84 24.74 16.02
C THR A 55 1.53 23.49 15.49
N MET A 56 1.23 22.32 16.04
CA MET A 56 1.76 21.06 15.54
C MET A 56 1.31 20.79 14.10
N MET A 57 0.02 20.94 13.81
CA MET A 57 -0.53 20.73 12.46
C MET A 57 0.05 21.72 11.44
N PHE A 58 0.22 22.98 11.80
CA PHE A 58 0.82 24.01 10.95
C PHE A 58 2.27 23.67 10.59
N LEU A 59 3.09 23.35 11.59
CA LEU A 59 4.50 23.01 11.37
C LEU A 59 4.68 21.72 10.57
N ASP A 60 3.89 20.69 10.89
CA ASP A 60 3.98 19.38 10.26
C ASP A 60 3.43 19.41 8.84
N GLY A 61 2.32 20.12 8.62
CA GLY A 61 1.73 20.31 7.30
C GLY A 61 2.62 21.13 6.38
N CYS A 62 3.19 22.24 6.87
CA CYS A 62 4.16 23.03 6.08
C CYS A 62 5.40 22.21 5.73
N PHE A 63 5.93 21.44 6.70
CA PHE A 63 7.07 20.54 6.46
C PHE A 63 6.78 19.51 5.37
N LEU A 64 5.63 18.85 5.46
CA LEU A 64 5.20 17.85 4.50
C LEU A 64 5.03 18.44 3.10
N LEU A 65 4.32 19.57 2.97
CA LEU A 65 4.13 20.21 1.67
C LEU A 65 5.45 20.68 1.08
N ALA A 66 6.34 21.27 1.90
CA ALA A 66 7.68 21.66 1.48
C ALA A 66 8.52 20.47 1.00
N TYR A 67 8.35 19.29 1.62
CA TYR A 67 8.97 18.04 1.18
C TYR A 67 8.43 17.59 -0.18
N MET A 68 7.14 17.78 -0.47
CA MET A 68 6.52 17.41 -1.75
C MET A 68 6.96 18.29 -2.92
N VAL A 69 7.12 19.60 -2.70
CA VAL A 69 7.45 20.56 -3.78
C VAL A 69 8.93 20.86 -3.93
N ASP A 70 9.77 20.32 -3.03
CA ASP A 70 11.22 20.57 -3.01
C ASP A 70 11.57 22.06 -2.99
N THR A 71 10.87 22.83 -2.16
CA THR A 71 10.90 24.31 -2.15
C THR A 71 12.28 24.93 -1.88
N SER A 72 13.27 24.17 -1.39
CA SER A 72 14.62 24.68 -1.16
C SER A 72 15.71 23.60 -1.21
N PRO A 73 16.74 23.74 -2.07
CA PRO A 73 17.88 22.81 -2.13
C PRO A 73 18.63 22.67 -0.80
N MET A 74 18.66 23.73 0.03
CA MET A 74 19.28 23.66 1.36
C MET A 74 18.42 22.90 2.37
N LEU A 75 17.10 23.09 2.32
CA LEU A 75 16.15 22.34 3.14
C LEU A 75 16.20 20.86 2.75
N LEU A 76 16.18 20.55 1.45
CA LEU A 76 16.35 19.21 0.92
C LEU A 76 17.69 18.60 1.35
N HIS A 77 18.79 19.34 1.25
CA HIS A 77 20.10 18.86 1.69
C HIS A 77 20.12 18.55 3.19
N ARG A 78 19.45 19.36 4.02
CA ARG A 78 19.33 19.14 5.47
C ARG A 78 18.40 17.95 5.80
N MET A 79 17.34 17.74 5.02
CA MET A 79 16.43 16.59 5.14
C MET A 79 17.11 15.28 4.70
N THR A 80 17.74 15.28 3.52
CA THR A 80 18.40 14.11 2.93
C THR A 80 19.61 13.62 3.71
N ARG A 81 20.46 14.53 4.23
CA ARG A 81 21.65 14.16 5.03
C ARG A 81 21.35 13.68 6.44
N SER A 82 20.19 14.04 7.01
CA SER A 82 19.85 13.67 8.37
C SER A 82 18.95 12.44 8.48
N THR A 83 18.11 12.16 7.47
CA THR A 83 16.98 11.23 7.62
C THR A 83 16.51 10.56 6.31
N GLY A 84 17.31 10.56 5.23
CA GLY A 84 16.91 10.15 3.87
C GLY A 84 15.88 9.01 3.74
N PRO A 85 16.18 7.75 4.14
CA PRO A 85 15.24 6.63 4.07
C PRO A 85 14.20 6.57 5.21
N SER A 86 14.25 7.49 6.18
CA SER A 86 13.31 7.58 7.30
C SER A 86 12.11 8.48 6.99
N ILE A 87 12.29 9.59 6.25
CA ILE A 87 11.17 10.52 5.95
C ILE A 87 10.05 9.83 5.15
N PRO A 88 10.32 9.06 4.07
CA PRO A 88 9.28 8.33 3.36
C PRO A 88 8.50 7.35 4.24
N LYS A 89 9.14 6.75 5.26
CA LYS A 89 8.46 5.89 6.24
C LYS A 89 7.53 6.72 7.10
N ASP A 90 8.04 7.82 7.65
CA ASP A 90 7.31 8.67 8.58
C ASP A 90 6.06 9.29 7.93
N ILE A 91 6.12 9.69 6.65
CA ILE A 91 4.99 10.27 5.90
C ILE A 91 3.78 9.33 5.84
N PHE A 92 4.02 8.02 5.74
CA PHE A 92 2.97 7.00 5.60
C PHE A 92 2.81 6.14 6.87
N LEU A 93 3.39 6.57 7.99
CA LEU A 93 3.17 5.95 9.29
C LEU A 93 1.79 6.39 9.82
N LEU A 94 0.98 5.45 10.29
CA LEU A 94 -0.41 5.69 10.71
C LEU A 94 -0.49 6.73 11.84
N GLU A 95 0.44 6.70 12.80
CA GLU A 95 0.52 7.66 13.91
C GLU A 95 0.94 9.08 13.48
N ASN A 96 1.61 9.22 12.34
CA ASN A 96 2.10 10.50 11.82
C ASN A 96 1.19 11.11 10.75
N GLN A 97 -0.03 10.59 10.59
CA GLN A 97 -0.95 11.10 9.58
C GLN A 97 -1.47 12.49 9.94
N ILE A 98 -1.45 13.38 8.96
CA ILE A 98 -2.04 14.72 9.05
C ILE A 98 -3.44 14.66 8.43
N PRO A 99 -4.50 15.12 9.13
CA PRO A 99 -5.85 15.13 8.60
C PRO A 99 -5.93 15.93 7.31
N TRP A 100 -6.68 15.42 6.34
CA TRP A 100 -6.79 16.02 5.00
C TRP A 100 -7.29 17.47 5.05
N LEU A 101 -8.12 17.82 6.04
CA LEU A 101 -8.59 19.20 6.27
C LEU A 101 -7.43 20.20 6.47
N VAL A 102 -6.34 19.79 7.13
CA VAL A 102 -5.15 20.62 7.31
C VAL A 102 -4.41 20.81 5.99
N LEU A 103 -4.32 19.74 5.17
CA LEU A 103 -3.70 19.82 3.84
C LEU A 103 -4.52 20.72 2.90
N GLU A 104 -5.84 20.62 2.93
CA GLU A 104 -6.73 21.53 2.19
C GLU A 104 -6.52 22.98 2.61
N ALA A 105 -6.52 23.26 3.92
CA ALA A 105 -6.28 24.60 4.45
C ALA A 105 -4.93 25.18 4.01
N LEU A 106 -3.87 24.38 3.98
CA LEU A 106 -2.53 24.85 3.54
C LEU A 106 -2.43 24.97 2.02
N THR A 107 -3.06 24.08 1.25
CA THR A 107 -3.02 24.11 -0.22
C THR A 107 -3.81 25.26 -0.84
N GLU A 108 -4.64 25.96 -0.05
CA GLU A 108 -5.21 27.26 -0.42
C GLU A 108 -4.12 28.34 -0.67
N PHE A 109 -2.98 28.26 0.03
CA PHE A 109 -1.87 29.22 -0.09
C PHE A 109 -0.76 28.77 -1.04
N MET A 110 -0.56 27.46 -1.16
CA MET A 110 0.47 26.88 -2.01
C MET A 110 -0.07 25.68 -2.78
N SER A 111 -0.18 25.81 -4.09
CA SER A 111 -0.67 24.73 -4.96
C SER A 111 0.32 23.57 -4.99
N VAL A 112 -0.03 22.46 -4.32
CA VAL A 112 0.74 21.21 -4.31
C VAL A 112 -0.12 20.08 -4.87
N ASP A 113 0.42 19.33 -5.84
CA ASP A 113 -0.25 18.15 -6.39
C ASP A 113 0.03 16.92 -5.50
N VAL A 114 -0.69 16.86 -4.37
CA VAL A 114 -0.57 15.78 -3.36
C VAL A 114 -0.87 14.41 -3.97
N HIS A 115 -1.86 14.32 -4.87
CA HIS A 115 -2.22 13.08 -5.56
C HIS A 115 -1.07 12.56 -6.41
N ARG A 116 -0.43 13.45 -7.18
CA ARG A 116 0.75 13.08 -7.97
C ARG A 116 1.91 12.67 -7.10
N PHE A 117 2.14 13.34 -5.97
CA PHE A 117 3.17 12.94 -5.01
C PHE A 117 2.92 11.51 -4.50
N VAL A 118 1.74 11.21 -3.96
CA VAL A 118 1.40 9.87 -3.45
C VAL A 118 1.46 8.82 -4.56
N HIS A 119 0.95 9.13 -5.75
CA HIS A 119 1.07 8.23 -6.89
C HIS A 119 2.54 8.01 -7.26
N ALA A 120 3.40 9.04 -7.28
CA ALA A 120 4.82 8.85 -7.58
C ALA A 120 5.50 7.96 -6.53
N MET A 121 5.19 8.14 -5.24
CA MET A 121 5.68 7.30 -4.16
C MET A 121 5.21 5.85 -4.32
N GLY A 122 3.95 5.64 -4.70
CA GLY A 122 3.36 4.31 -4.89
C GLY A 122 3.60 3.65 -6.26
N ALA A 123 3.93 4.40 -7.31
CA ALA A 123 4.00 3.95 -8.71
C ALA A 123 5.37 4.10 -9.38
N HIS A 124 6.13 5.15 -9.04
CA HIS A 124 7.43 5.47 -9.63
C HIS A 124 8.61 5.09 -8.75
N GLY A 125 8.37 4.73 -7.49
CA GLY A 125 9.29 3.85 -6.79
C GLY A 125 9.30 2.53 -7.56
N ALA A 126 10.42 2.14 -8.14
CA ALA A 126 10.70 0.75 -8.51
C ALA A 126 10.71 -0.19 -7.27
N GLU A 127 9.94 0.15 -6.23
CA GLU A 127 10.01 -0.28 -4.86
C GLU A 127 8.74 -0.97 -4.37
N PHE A 128 7.54 -0.76 -4.94
CA PHE A 128 6.35 -1.51 -4.47
C PHE A 128 5.88 -2.57 -5.47
N LEU A 129 5.74 -2.24 -6.77
CA LEU A 129 5.36 -3.17 -7.83
C LEU A 129 6.33 -3.08 -9.03
N PRO A 130 7.37 -3.91 -9.13
CA PRO A 130 8.32 -3.87 -10.23
C PRO A 130 7.67 -4.37 -11.54
N GLY A 131 7.48 -3.48 -12.53
CA GLY A 131 6.94 -3.83 -13.86
C GLY A 131 5.88 -2.89 -14.44
N ARG A 132 5.41 -1.88 -13.70
CA ARG A 132 4.67 -0.75 -14.31
C ARG A 132 5.57 -0.14 -15.38
N ALA A 133 5.10 -0.09 -16.62
CA ALA A 133 5.85 0.44 -17.76
C ALA A 133 6.53 1.78 -17.40
N LYS A 134 7.83 1.89 -17.66
CA LYS A 134 8.55 3.17 -17.58
C LYS A 134 7.84 4.14 -18.52
N ALA A 135 7.12 5.12 -17.98
CA ALA A 135 6.92 6.35 -18.74
C ALA A 135 8.32 6.95 -18.94
N GLU A 136 8.77 7.05 -20.19
CA GLU A 136 10.04 7.69 -20.52
C GLU A 136 10.02 9.14 -20.01
N GLY A 137 11.01 9.50 -19.19
CA GLY A 137 11.16 10.83 -18.63
C GLY A 137 11.56 10.78 -17.16
N GLY A 138 12.81 11.14 -16.87
CA GLY A 138 13.29 11.37 -15.51
C GLY A 138 12.48 12.45 -14.80
N TRP A 139 12.68 12.56 -13.48
CA TRP A 139 12.07 13.57 -12.62
C TRP A 139 12.06 14.96 -13.27
N CYS A 140 10.91 15.30 -13.85
CA CYS A 140 10.55 16.65 -14.24
C CYS A 140 9.09 16.83 -13.86
N GLY A 141 8.82 17.82 -13.02
CA GLY A 141 7.54 18.09 -12.36
C GLY A 141 6.34 18.38 -13.26
N ARG A 142 6.29 17.92 -14.52
CA ARG A 142 5.20 18.22 -15.46
C ARG A 142 4.51 17.05 -16.18
N CYS A 143 4.96 15.80 -16.04
CA CYS A 143 4.26 14.68 -16.68
C CYS A 143 3.50 13.81 -15.67
N ILE A 144 2.16 13.92 -15.68
CA ILE A 144 1.24 12.97 -15.04
C ILE A 144 0.98 11.84 -16.07
N PRO A 145 1.11 10.55 -15.71
CA PRO A 145 0.76 9.45 -16.61
C PRO A 145 -0.69 9.58 -17.11
N ALA A 146 -0.95 9.31 -18.39
CA ALA A 146 -2.28 9.50 -18.99
C ALA A 146 -3.42 8.74 -18.28
N ALA A 147 -3.11 7.63 -17.58
CA ALA A 147 -4.07 6.90 -16.74
C ALA A 147 -4.43 7.65 -15.45
N LEU A 148 -3.44 8.24 -14.76
CA LEU A 148 -3.68 9.09 -13.59
C LEU A 148 -4.35 10.40 -14.01
N ARG A 149 -4.02 10.94 -15.19
CA ARG A 149 -4.68 12.13 -15.73
C ARG A 149 -6.15 11.86 -16.02
N ARG A 150 -6.47 10.76 -16.70
CA ARG A 150 -7.86 10.30 -16.90
C ARG A 150 -8.58 10.10 -15.58
N TRP A 151 -7.94 9.49 -14.58
CA TRP A 151 -8.56 9.28 -13.27
C TRP A 151 -8.80 10.60 -12.49
N ILE A 152 -7.84 11.54 -12.51
CA ILE A 152 -7.99 12.88 -11.93
C ILE A 152 -9.09 13.66 -12.67
N ASP A 153 -9.13 13.56 -13.99
CA ASP A 153 -10.13 14.23 -14.84
C ASP A 153 -11.52 13.60 -14.70
N GLU A 154 -11.64 12.28 -14.52
CA GLU A 154 -12.87 11.55 -14.18
C GLU A 154 -13.33 11.87 -12.76
N SER A 155 -12.39 12.10 -11.83
CA SER A 155 -12.68 12.55 -10.47
C SER A 155 -13.06 14.04 -10.39
N ARG A 156 -12.68 14.84 -11.40
CA ARG A 156 -13.01 16.28 -11.53
C ARG A 156 -14.24 16.53 -12.43
N GLY A 157 -14.50 15.66 -13.38
CA GLY A 157 -15.58 15.73 -14.35
C GLY A 157 -16.80 14.95 -13.88
N GLY A 158 -17.74 15.65 -13.25
CA GLY A 158 -18.99 15.07 -12.79
C GLY A 158 -19.85 14.53 -13.93
N ALA A 159 -19.73 13.24 -14.23
CA ALA A 159 -20.71 12.41 -14.95
C ALA A 159 -20.20 10.96 -14.84
N THR A 160 -20.81 10.00 -14.16
CA THR A 160 -22.17 9.79 -13.66
C THR A 160 -22.03 8.88 -12.43
N THR A 161 -22.72 9.21 -11.31
CA THR A 161 -22.92 8.36 -10.10
C THR A 161 -21.74 8.07 -9.14
N GLY A 162 -20.57 8.70 -9.25
CA GLY A 162 -19.45 8.51 -8.29
C GLY A 162 -19.25 9.69 -7.34
N ARG A 163 -19.36 9.47 -6.03
CA ARG A 163 -18.97 10.44 -4.98
C ARG A 163 -17.48 10.74 -5.15
N GLN A 164 -17.09 12.02 -5.24
CA GLN A 164 -15.68 12.46 -5.23
C GLN A 164 -14.99 11.84 -3.99
N TYR A 165 -14.06 10.92 -4.18
CA TYR A 165 -13.35 10.29 -3.07
C TYR A 165 -12.45 11.33 -2.41
N LYS A 166 -12.74 11.62 -1.14
CA LYS A 166 -11.97 12.52 -0.31
C LYS A 166 -11.25 11.67 0.75
N PRO A 167 -9.91 11.49 0.64
CA PRO A 167 -9.17 10.71 1.61
C PRO A 167 -9.16 11.40 2.97
N ALA A 168 -9.06 10.61 4.05
CA ALA A 168 -8.92 11.14 5.40
C ALA A 168 -7.51 11.71 5.65
N HIS A 169 -6.49 11.14 5.02
CA HIS A 169 -5.08 11.53 5.12
C HIS A 169 -4.24 10.84 4.01
N LEU A 170 -2.91 10.99 4.02
CA LEU A 170 -2.01 10.50 2.96
C LEU A 170 -1.94 8.98 2.85
N LEU A 171 -1.92 8.27 3.97
CA LEU A 171 -1.90 6.81 4.01
C LEU A 171 -3.22 6.21 3.47
N ASP A 172 -4.36 6.85 3.72
CA ASP A 172 -5.65 6.48 3.12
C ASP A 172 -5.62 6.71 1.60
N LEU A 173 -5.07 7.85 1.16
CA LEU A 173 -4.84 8.08 -0.27
C LEU A 173 -3.87 7.06 -0.87
N LEU A 174 -2.79 6.68 -0.18
CA LEU A 174 -1.85 5.66 -0.65
C LEU A 174 -2.58 4.33 -0.79
N TRP A 175 -3.27 3.88 0.27
CA TRP A 175 -4.09 2.68 0.26
C TRP A 175 -5.04 2.69 -0.95
N PHE A 176 -5.80 3.76 -1.13
CA PHE A 176 -6.72 3.92 -2.24
C PHE A 176 -6.02 3.87 -3.61
N THR A 177 -4.84 4.49 -3.77
CA THR A 177 -4.09 4.39 -5.04
C THR A 177 -3.56 2.99 -5.33
N GLN A 178 -3.37 2.16 -4.29
CA GLN A 178 -2.88 0.79 -4.43
C GLN A 178 -4.02 -0.20 -4.69
N VAL A 179 -5.18 -0.04 -4.04
CA VAL A 179 -6.27 -1.04 -4.08
C VAL A 179 -7.62 -0.49 -4.53
N GLY A 180 -7.83 0.83 -4.53
CA GLY A 180 -9.15 1.46 -4.69
C GLY A 180 -9.81 1.32 -6.07
N SER A 181 -9.05 0.94 -7.11
CA SER A 181 -9.60 0.63 -8.45
C SER A 181 -9.76 -0.87 -8.72
N MET A 182 -9.56 -1.71 -7.70
CA MET A 182 -9.66 -3.16 -7.85
C MET A 182 -11.13 -3.57 -8.02
N PRO A 183 -11.47 -4.43 -9.01
CA PRO A 183 -12.83 -4.90 -9.20
C PRO A 183 -13.37 -5.60 -7.95
N GLU A 184 -14.64 -5.39 -7.62
CA GLU A 184 -15.30 -6.10 -6.53
C GLU A 184 -15.23 -7.62 -6.74
N LEU A 185 -15.07 -8.34 -5.63
CA LEU A 185 -15.08 -9.79 -5.66
C LEU A 185 -16.52 -10.26 -5.87
N ASP A 186 -16.77 -11.03 -6.93
CA ASP A 186 -18.07 -11.62 -7.19
C ASP A 186 -18.36 -12.74 -6.18
N MET A 187 -18.90 -12.34 -5.01
CA MET A 187 -19.19 -13.25 -3.89
C MET A 187 -20.16 -14.38 -4.26
N VAL A 188 -20.96 -14.22 -5.33
CA VAL A 188 -21.90 -15.24 -5.80
C VAL A 188 -21.17 -16.47 -6.36
N LYS A 189 -19.94 -16.30 -6.87
CA LYS A 189 -19.11 -17.40 -7.39
C LYS A 189 -18.29 -18.11 -6.32
N VAL A 190 -18.08 -17.50 -5.15
CA VAL A 190 -17.20 -18.04 -4.11
C VAL A 190 -18.02 -18.85 -3.10
N ASN A 191 -18.05 -20.17 -3.26
CA ASN A 191 -18.75 -21.05 -2.33
C ASN A 191 -17.91 -21.30 -1.06
N TYR A 192 -17.89 -20.32 -0.14
CA TYR A 192 -17.16 -20.38 1.14
C TYR A 192 -17.51 -21.62 1.99
N ARG A 193 -18.71 -22.18 1.83
CA ARG A 193 -19.16 -23.38 2.57
C ARG A 193 -18.42 -24.66 2.19
N ALA A 194 -17.68 -24.68 1.08
CA ALA A 194 -16.86 -25.82 0.68
C ALA A 194 -15.37 -25.69 1.08
N ALA A 195 -14.97 -24.61 1.76
CA ALA A 195 -13.57 -24.17 1.88
C ALA A 195 -12.90 -24.35 3.27
N LEU A 196 -13.45 -25.16 4.18
CA LEU A 196 -12.81 -25.53 5.45
C LEU A 196 -12.61 -27.06 5.54
N PRO A 197 -11.47 -27.57 6.01
CA PRO A 197 -10.13 -27.45 5.46
C PRO A 197 -9.59 -28.82 5.01
N LEU A 198 -9.37 -29.01 3.71
CA LEU A 198 -8.51 -30.09 3.21
C LEU A 198 -7.21 -29.45 2.70
N SER A 199 -6.18 -29.54 3.55
CA SER A 199 -4.80 -29.10 3.30
C SER A 199 -4.60 -27.58 3.21
N LEU A 200 -4.65 -26.92 4.39
CA LEU A 200 -4.50 -25.46 4.60
C LEU A 200 -3.09 -24.89 4.35
N SER A 201 -2.05 -25.72 4.22
CA SER A 201 -0.77 -25.25 3.69
C SER A 201 -0.69 -25.59 2.21
N SER A 202 -0.26 -24.60 1.43
CA SER A 202 0.11 -24.74 0.03
C SER A 202 1.33 -23.89 -0.20
N SER A 203 2.45 -24.29 0.42
CA SER A 203 3.73 -23.60 0.27
C SER A 203 4.11 -23.48 -1.22
N ALA A 204 4.97 -22.54 -1.56
CA ALA A 204 5.42 -22.32 -2.92
C ALA A 204 6.03 -23.59 -3.55
N VAL A 205 6.77 -24.36 -2.76
CA VAL A 205 7.32 -25.66 -3.15
C VAL A 205 6.22 -26.70 -3.34
N GLU A 206 5.24 -26.78 -2.45
CA GLU A 206 4.11 -27.72 -2.59
C GLU A 206 3.26 -27.41 -3.83
N LEU A 207 2.99 -26.13 -4.09
CA LEU A 207 2.30 -25.68 -5.30
C LEU A 207 3.09 -26.08 -6.56
N ALA A 208 4.41 -25.89 -6.55
CA ALA A 208 5.26 -26.33 -7.65
C ALA A 208 5.21 -27.86 -7.84
N GLN A 209 5.22 -28.65 -6.76
CA GLN A 209 5.10 -30.11 -6.80
C GLN A 209 3.78 -30.59 -7.43
N ILE A 210 2.69 -29.84 -7.27
CA ILE A 210 1.38 -30.17 -7.85
C ILE A 210 1.12 -29.52 -9.21
N GLY A 211 2.17 -28.97 -9.84
CA GLY A 211 2.11 -28.40 -11.18
C GLY A 211 1.52 -27.00 -11.25
N VAL A 212 1.45 -26.27 -10.13
CA VAL A 212 1.07 -24.85 -10.11
C VAL A 212 2.32 -23.99 -10.23
N ARG A 213 2.37 -23.14 -11.27
CA ARG A 213 3.45 -22.19 -11.51
C ARG A 213 3.06 -20.84 -10.91
N LEU A 214 3.95 -20.20 -10.16
CA LEU A 214 3.74 -18.81 -9.75
C LEU A 214 4.08 -17.90 -10.91
N THR A 215 3.22 -16.92 -11.18
CA THR A 215 3.41 -15.93 -12.24
C THR A 215 3.17 -14.53 -11.69
N PRO A 216 3.90 -13.52 -12.18
CA PRO A 216 3.61 -12.13 -11.83
C PRO A 216 2.32 -11.71 -12.52
N SER A 217 1.41 -11.09 -11.78
CA SER A 217 0.22 -10.44 -12.33
C SER A 217 0.62 -9.18 -13.10
N THR A 218 -0.18 -8.86 -14.11
CA THR A 218 -0.07 -7.63 -14.90
C THR A 218 -1.06 -6.55 -14.45
N ALA A 219 -1.89 -6.86 -13.45
CA ALA A 219 -2.85 -5.92 -12.89
C ALA A 219 -2.13 -4.72 -12.25
N PRO A 220 -2.71 -3.50 -12.35
CA PRO A 220 -2.07 -2.30 -11.85
C PRO A 220 -2.23 -2.09 -10.34
N TRP A 221 -3.03 -2.91 -9.65
CA TRP A 221 -3.33 -2.78 -8.21
C TRP A 221 -2.54 -3.78 -7.36
N LEU A 222 -2.30 -3.42 -6.10
CA LEU A 222 -1.76 -4.35 -5.11
C LEU A 222 -2.81 -5.39 -4.74
N GLY A 223 -2.39 -6.64 -4.54
CA GLY A 223 -3.27 -7.68 -4.01
C GLY A 223 -4.08 -8.42 -5.06
N ASP A 224 -3.76 -8.23 -6.35
CA ASP A 224 -4.20 -9.14 -7.39
C ASP A 224 -3.67 -10.54 -7.11
N MET A 225 -4.58 -11.50 -7.03
CA MET A 225 -4.29 -12.90 -6.78
C MET A 225 -5.38 -13.76 -7.43
N SER A 226 -4.97 -14.72 -8.26
CA SER A 226 -5.92 -15.58 -8.98
C SER A 226 -5.27 -16.90 -9.39
N VAL A 227 -6.06 -17.97 -9.45
CA VAL A 227 -5.65 -19.25 -10.00
C VAL A 227 -6.23 -19.44 -11.39
N HIS A 228 -5.35 -19.52 -12.39
CA HIS A 228 -5.71 -19.87 -13.76
C HIS A 228 -5.48 -21.36 -14.02
N ARG A 229 -6.48 -22.00 -14.63
CA ARG A 229 -6.41 -23.41 -15.03
C ARG A 229 -5.93 -23.48 -16.47
N GLY A 230 -4.69 -23.92 -16.70
CA GLY A 230 -4.19 -24.20 -18.05
C GLY A 230 -4.88 -25.42 -18.67
N LEU A 231 -4.98 -25.50 -20.01
CA LEU A 231 -5.67 -26.61 -20.69
C LEU A 231 -5.04 -28.00 -20.44
N PHE A 232 -3.72 -28.07 -20.23
CA PHE A 232 -2.98 -29.32 -20.14
C PHE A 232 -2.61 -29.70 -18.68
N LEU A 233 -1.31 -29.68 -18.35
CA LEU A 233 -0.77 -30.26 -17.11
C LEU A 233 -0.58 -29.25 -15.98
N PHE A 234 -0.47 -27.96 -16.28
CA PHE A 234 -0.08 -26.95 -15.30
C PHE A 234 -1.24 -26.01 -14.94
N GLY A 235 -1.27 -25.59 -13.68
CA GLY A 235 -2.02 -24.42 -13.23
C GLY A 235 -1.08 -23.24 -13.07
N GLU A 236 -1.64 -22.04 -13.01
CA GLU A 236 -0.90 -20.82 -12.74
C GLU A 236 -1.54 -20.10 -11.56
N LEU A 237 -0.74 -19.74 -10.57
CA LEU A 237 -1.13 -18.82 -9.50
C LEU A 237 -0.50 -17.47 -9.84
N SER A 238 -1.33 -16.52 -10.28
CA SER A 238 -0.92 -15.16 -10.56
C SER A 238 -0.99 -14.33 -9.30
N LEU A 239 0.05 -13.54 -9.02
CA LEU A 239 0.16 -12.67 -7.85
C LEU A 239 0.77 -11.34 -8.27
N SER A 240 0.26 -10.23 -7.71
CA SER A 240 0.90 -8.91 -7.84
C SER A 240 2.40 -9.03 -7.49
N PRO A 241 3.32 -8.51 -8.32
CA PRO A 241 4.74 -8.46 -7.97
C PRO A 241 4.97 -7.50 -6.80
N LEU A 242 5.69 -7.90 -5.76
CA LEU A 242 6.01 -7.02 -4.63
C LEU A 242 7.52 -6.78 -4.54
N PHE A 243 7.94 -5.53 -4.38
CA PHE A 243 9.29 -5.21 -3.92
C PHE A 243 9.32 -4.84 -2.44
N LEU A 244 10.19 -5.51 -1.67
CA LEU A 244 10.27 -5.39 -0.23
C LEU A 244 11.61 -4.79 0.19
N ASN A 245 11.57 -3.58 0.73
CA ASN A 245 12.66 -2.92 1.45
C ASN A 245 12.12 -2.41 2.80
N ASP A 246 12.95 -1.73 3.59
CA ASP A 246 12.49 -1.24 4.89
C ASP A 246 11.36 -0.20 4.80
N VAL A 247 11.26 0.55 3.69
CA VAL A 247 10.25 1.57 3.46
C VAL A 247 8.92 0.92 3.10
N THR A 248 8.93 0.03 2.13
CA THR A 248 7.72 -0.66 1.65
C THR A 248 7.18 -1.67 2.64
N ALA A 249 8.06 -2.28 3.45
CA ALA A 249 7.66 -3.04 4.63
C ALA A 249 6.87 -2.16 5.62
N CYS A 250 7.36 -0.96 5.91
CA CYS A 250 6.67 0.00 6.79
C CYS A 250 5.30 0.37 6.22
N TRP A 251 5.23 0.75 4.94
CA TRP A 251 3.97 1.14 4.30
C TRP A 251 2.95 0.00 4.28
N LEU A 252 3.38 -1.23 4.01
CA LEU A 252 2.51 -2.39 3.99
C LEU A 252 1.88 -2.66 5.37
N VAL A 253 2.69 -2.57 6.44
CA VAL A 253 2.21 -2.74 7.82
C VAL A 253 1.21 -1.64 8.17
N ASN A 254 1.48 -0.38 7.80
CA ASN A 254 0.62 0.74 8.14
C ASN A 254 -0.69 0.76 7.33
N MET A 255 -0.65 0.35 6.06
CA MET A 255 -1.87 0.14 5.28
C MET A 255 -2.73 -0.98 5.88
N ALA A 256 -2.14 -2.08 6.33
CA ALA A 256 -2.89 -3.14 7.02
C ALA A 256 -3.46 -2.68 8.38
N ALA A 257 -2.70 -1.86 9.12
CA ALA A 257 -3.19 -1.25 10.36
C ALA A 257 -4.36 -0.28 10.09
N LEU A 258 -4.31 0.50 9.00
CA LEU A 258 -5.41 1.35 8.55
C LEU A 258 -6.67 0.52 8.24
N GLU A 259 -6.53 -0.60 7.53
CA GLU A 259 -7.65 -1.52 7.28
C GLU A 259 -8.25 -2.02 8.59
N ALA A 260 -7.41 -2.40 9.57
CA ALA A 260 -7.88 -2.87 10.86
C ALA A 260 -8.58 -1.78 11.68
N SER A 261 -8.15 -0.52 11.60
CA SER A 261 -8.75 0.61 12.33
C SER A 261 -10.03 1.14 11.67
N THR A 262 -10.17 0.97 10.36
CA THR A 262 -11.35 1.42 9.58
C THR A 262 -12.33 0.28 9.26
N ALA A 263 -12.03 -0.94 9.69
CA ALA A 263 -12.84 -2.13 9.49
C ALA A 263 -14.28 -1.92 9.98
N GLY A 264 -15.24 -1.89 9.04
CA GLY A 264 -16.66 -1.67 9.30
C GLY A 264 -17.22 -0.34 8.76
N ALA A 265 -16.37 0.60 8.33
CA ALA A 265 -16.81 1.85 7.71
C ALA A 265 -17.10 1.74 6.20
N SER A 266 -16.43 0.80 5.50
CA SER A 266 -16.63 0.55 4.07
C SER A 266 -17.75 -0.48 3.85
N ARG A 267 -18.76 -0.13 3.04
CA ARG A 267 -19.95 -0.96 2.76
C ARG A 267 -19.86 -1.86 1.52
N GLN A 268 -18.72 -1.86 0.82
CA GLN A 268 -18.59 -2.41 -0.55
C GLN A 268 -17.55 -3.54 -0.68
N SER A 269 -16.67 -3.70 0.32
CA SER A 269 -15.69 -4.77 0.44
C SER A 269 -15.56 -5.11 1.93
N ASP A 270 -15.07 -6.29 2.26
CA ASP A 270 -14.74 -6.65 3.64
C ASP A 270 -13.67 -5.74 4.27
N GLY A 271 -12.99 -4.94 3.43
CA GLY A 271 -12.04 -3.90 3.84
C GLY A 271 -10.63 -4.43 4.08
N PHE A 272 -10.34 -5.69 3.75
CA PHE A 272 -9.08 -6.37 4.09
C PHE A 272 -8.28 -6.80 2.85
N VAL A 273 -8.25 -5.97 1.81
CA VAL A 273 -7.55 -6.28 0.54
C VAL A 273 -6.04 -6.34 0.75
N VAL A 274 -5.48 -5.32 1.40
CA VAL A 274 -4.06 -5.25 1.76
C VAL A 274 -3.71 -6.31 2.78
N SER A 275 -4.60 -6.69 3.70
CA SER A 275 -4.33 -7.75 4.68
C SER A 275 -4.37 -9.15 4.06
N SER A 276 -5.22 -9.38 3.07
CA SER A 276 -5.33 -10.66 2.37
C SER A 276 -4.04 -11.03 1.63
N TYR A 277 -3.41 -10.06 0.97
CA TYR A 277 -2.27 -10.33 0.10
C TYR A 277 -0.99 -10.80 0.83
N PRO A 278 -0.48 -10.12 1.89
CA PRO A 278 0.63 -10.60 2.71
C PRO A 278 0.28 -11.89 3.44
N SER A 279 -0.99 -12.13 3.78
CA SER A 279 -1.44 -13.41 4.33
C SER A 279 -1.26 -14.56 3.33
N VAL A 280 -1.55 -14.32 2.04
CA VAL A 280 -1.23 -15.28 0.96
C VAL A 280 0.28 -15.47 0.81
N LEU A 281 1.07 -14.38 0.79
CA LEU A 281 2.53 -14.50 0.73
C LEU A 281 3.10 -15.29 1.92
N ALA A 282 2.57 -15.06 3.13
CA ALA A 282 2.96 -15.81 4.33
C ALA A 282 2.54 -17.28 4.27
N MET A 283 1.42 -17.60 3.64
CA MET A 283 1.01 -18.99 3.38
C MET A 283 1.94 -19.68 2.36
N LEU A 284 2.39 -18.95 1.34
CA LEU A 284 3.31 -19.48 0.33
C LEU A 284 4.73 -19.69 0.87
N MET A 285 5.16 -18.93 1.88
CA MET A 285 6.52 -18.95 2.40
C MET A 285 6.60 -19.70 3.74
N ASP A 286 6.69 -21.03 3.76
CA ASP A 286 6.89 -21.79 5.01
C ASP A 286 8.37 -21.97 5.38
N SER A 287 9.26 -21.89 4.39
CA SER A 287 10.71 -22.08 4.54
C SER A 287 11.51 -21.10 3.66
N ASP A 288 12.84 -21.06 3.87
CA ASP A 288 13.74 -20.25 3.02
C ASP A 288 13.70 -20.69 1.54
N ASP A 289 13.46 -21.99 1.27
CA ASP A 289 13.31 -22.56 -0.07
C ASP A 289 12.07 -22.02 -0.78
N ASP A 290 10.98 -21.81 -0.04
CA ASP A 290 9.76 -21.23 -0.59
C ASP A 290 10.00 -19.77 -1.01
N VAL A 291 10.74 -19.00 -0.22
CA VAL A 291 11.13 -17.63 -0.60
C VAL A 291 11.97 -17.64 -1.89
N GLN A 292 12.86 -18.63 -2.03
CA GLN A 292 13.66 -18.82 -3.25
C GLN A 292 12.83 -19.23 -4.46
N GLN A 293 11.65 -19.84 -4.28
CA GLN A 293 10.74 -20.11 -5.41
C GLN A 293 10.07 -18.83 -5.93
N LEU A 294 9.83 -17.85 -5.07
CA LEU A 294 9.12 -16.62 -5.44
C LEU A 294 10.01 -15.60 -6.18
N ARG A 295 11.32 -15.55 -5.85
CA ARG A 295 12.25 -14.55 -6.40
C ARG A 295 12.52 -14.68 -7.91
N PRO A 296 12.89 -15.86 -8.45
CA PRO A 296 13.14 -16.02 -9.88
C PRO A 296 11.88 -15.78 -10.72
N LYS A 297 10.70 -16.06 -10.14
CA LYS A 297 9.39 -15.83 -10.75
C LYS A 297 8.94 -14.37 -10.66
N ARG A 298 9.76 -13.50 -10.06
CA ARG A 298 9.55 -12.05 -9.89
C ARG A 298 8.29 -11.67 -9.12
N VAL A 299 7.71 -12.62 -8.38
CA VAL A 299 6.57 -12.37 -7.47
C VAL A 299 7.03 -11.61 -6.23
N LEU A 300 8.19 -11.96 -5.67
CA LEU A 300 8.84 -11.21 -4.60
C LEU A 300 10.23 -10.76 -5.05
N GLN A 301 10.47 -9.46 -5.02
CA GLN A 301 11.80 -8.87 -5.11
C GLN A 301 12.09 -8.20 -3.76
N SER A 302 13.31 -8.25 -3.26
CA SER A 302 13.60 -7.64 -1.96
C SER A 302 15.07 -7.30 -1.76
N THR A 303 15.33 -6.27 -0.97
CA THR A 303 16.67 -6.02 -0.39
C THR A 303 16.95 -6.95 0.79
N PHE A 304 15.91 -7.56 1.37
CA PHE A 304 16.02 -8.52 2.47
C PHE A 304 16.61 -9.85 2.01
N SER A 305 17.29 -10.56 2.91
CA SER A 305 17.59 -12.00 2.75
C SER A 305 16.32 -12.86 2.80
N ASN A 306 16.41 -14.14 2.44
CA ASN A 306 15.27 -15.07 2.55
C ASN A 306 14.72 -15.13 3.98
N LYS A 307 15.62 -15.30 4.96
CA LYS A 307 15.26 -15.39 6.38
C LYS A 307 14.56 -14.14 6.87
N GLN A 308 15.04 -12.96 6.45
CA GLN A 308 14.41 -11.69 6.81
C GLN A 308 13.02 -11.53 6.18
N ALA A 309 12.88 -11.83 4.88
CA ALA A 309 11.58 -11.77 4.21
C ALA A 309 10.58 -12.77 4.81
N LEU A 310 11.00 -14.01 5.04
CA LEU A 310 10.20 -15.06 5.68
C LEU A 310 9.74 -14.61 7.07
N ARG A 311 10.66 -14.13 7.91
CA ARG A 311 10.36 -13.63 9.26
C ARG A 311 9.38 -12.46 9.22
N PHE A 312 9.56 -11.53 8.27
CA PHE A 312 8.69 -10.38 8.09
C PHE A 312 7.25 -10.82 7.78
N PHE A 313 7.03 -11.63 6.74
CA PHE A 313 5.68 -12.04 6.35
C PHE A 313 5.02 -12.94 7.41
N LYS A 314 5.77 -13.89 7.99
CA LYS A 314 5.24 -14.75 9.06
C LYS A 314 4.91 -13.98 10.33
N GLY A 315 5.71 -12.98 10.68
CA GLY A 315 5.44 -12.10 11.82
C GLY A 315 4.22 -11.23 11.56
N LEU A 316 4.15 -10.60 10.39
CA LEU A 316 3.04 -9.74 10.01
C LEU A 316 1.72 -10.51 9.96
N ALA A 317 1.67 -11.67 9.28
CA ALA A 317 0.44 -12.44 9.07
C ALA A 317 -0.23 -12.92 10.37
N GLN A 318 0.50 -13.05 11.48
CA GLN A 318 -0.09 -13.39 12.79
C GLN A 318 -1.03 -12.30 13.34
N HIS A 319 -0.87 -11.06 12.86
CA HIS A 319 -1.64 -9.91 13.29
C HIS A 319 -2.67 -9.45 12.24
N LEU A 320 -2.66 -10.08 11.05
CA LEU A 320 -3.58 -9.73 9.97
C LEU A 320 -4.90 -10.48 10.12
N ARG A 321 -6.00 -9.80 9.80
CA ARG A 321 -7.28 -10.47 9.55
C ARG A 321 -7.29 -11.03 8.13
N PHE A 322 -7.74 -12.27 7.99
CA PHE A 322 -7.97 -12.86 6.67
C PHE A 322 -9.20 -12.23 6.03
N GLY A 323 -9.04 -11.64 4.85
CA GLY A 323 -10.15 -11.12 4.08
C GLY A 323 -10.73 -12.12 3.09
N ASP A 324 -11.83 -11.74 2.45
CA ASP A 324 -12.60 -12.50 1.48
C ASP A 324 -11.73 -12.96 0.31
N ARG A 325 -10.75 -12.14 -0.12
CA ARG A 325 -9.82 -12.48 -1.20
C ARG A 325 -8.87 -13.60 -0.82
N TYR A 326 -8.41 -13.62 0.43
CA TYR A 326 -7.59 -14.72 0.94
C TYR A 326 -8.38 -16.04 0.87
N PHE A 327 -9.62 -16.04 1.37
CA PHE A 327 -10.48 -17.23 1.34
C PHE A 327 -10.89 -17.65 -0.07
N ALA A 328 -11.18 -16.68 -0.95
CA ALA A 328 -11.49 -16.97 -2.35
C ALA A 328 -10.32 -17.65 -3.06
N LEU A 329 -9.10 -17.17 -2.84
CA LEU A 329 -7.91 -17.81 -3.40
C LEU A 329 -7.72 -19.24 -2.86
N LEU A 330 -7.92 -19.46 -1.56
CA LEU A 330 -7.86 -20.80 -0.98
C LEU A 330 -8.91 -21.74 -1.61
N ALA A 331 -10.13 -21.26 -1.83
CA ALA A 331 -11.17 -22.03 -2.49
C ALA A 331 -10.80 -22.36 -3.96
N GLU A 332 -10.14 -21.45 -4.67
CA GLU A 332 -9.63 -21.71 -6.02
C GLU A 332 -8.52 -22.76 -6.04
N ILE A 333 -7.56 -22.69 -5.11
CA ILE A 333 -6.47 -23.67 -4.95
C ILE A 333 -7.04 -25.04 -4.62
N ASP A 334 -7.97 -25.13 -3.67
CA ASP A 334 -8.61 -26.39 -3.30
C ASP A 334 -9.42 -26.97 -4.46
N SER A 335 -10.17 -26.13 -5.17
CA SER A 335 -10.88 -26.55 -6.38
C SER A 335 -9.92 -27.06 -7.47
N TYR A 336 -8.74 -26.44 -7.63
CA TYR A 336 -7.69 -26.97 -8.51
C TYR A 336 -7.22 -28.36 -8.07
N LYS A 337 -6.95 -28.56 -6.77
CA LYS A 337 -6.51 -29.85 -6.20
C LYS A 337 -7.53 -30.95 -6.46
N ARG A 338 -8.82 -30.69 -6.16
CA ARG A 338 -9.91 -31.67 -6.32
C ARG A 338 -10.14 -32.13 -7.77
N HIS A 339 -10.04 -31.21 -8.74
CA HIS A 339 -10.31 -31.54 -10.14
C HIS A 339 -9.12 -32.17 -10.88
N ARG A 340 -7.93 -32.26 -10.24
CA ARG A 340 -6.69 -32.70 -10.91
C ARG A 340 -5.90 -33.76 -10.15
N THR A 341 -6.50 -34.49 -9.22
CA THR A 341 -5.83 -35.48 -8.36
C THR A 341 -4.88 -36.43 -9.12
N VAL A 342 -5.34 -37.03 -10.24
CA VAL A 342 -4.51 -37.93 -11.06
C VAL A 342 -3.32 -37.20 -11.71
N ARG A 343 -3.57 -36.01 -12.27
CA ARG A 343 -2.52 -35.19 -12.92
C ARG A 343 -1.49 -34.71 -11.89
N ILE A 344 -1.95 -34.35 -10.70
CA ILE A 344 -1.10 -33.95 -9.57
C ILE A 344 -0.18 -35.12 -9.17
N ALA A 345 -0.70 -36.35 -9.09
CA ALA A 345 0.11 -37.52 -8.79
C ALA A 345 1.22 -37.75 -9.83
N ILE A 346 0.90 -37.66 -11.12
CA ILE A 346 1.88 -37.76 -12.21
C ILE A 346 2.93 -36.65 -12.10
N HIS A 347 2.52 -35.41 -11.90
CA HIS A 347 3.43 -34.27 -11.79
C HIS A 347 4.36 -34.40 -10.57
N LYS A 348 3.83 -34.82 -9.41
CA LYS A 348 4.62 -35.05 -8.19
C LYS A 348 5.73 -36.07 -8.41
N LEU A 349 5.44 -37.17 -9.13
CA LEU A 349 6.45 -38.18 -9.45
C LEU A 349 7.59 -37.58 -10.28
N HIS A 350 7.26 -36.87 -11.36
CA HIS A 350 8.28 -36.20 -12.20
C HIS A 350 9.09 -35.16 -11.42
N TYR A 351 8.41 -34.29 -10.66
CA TYR A 351 9.07 -33.22 -9.90
C TYR A 351 10.09 -33.78 -8.90
N ASN A 352 9.72 -34.85 -8.18
CA ASN A 352 10.60 -35.48 -7.20
C ASN A 352 11.80 -36.18 -7.86
N SER A 353 11.62 -36.79 -9.04
CA SER A 353 12.73 -37.38 -9.80
C SER A 353 13.74 -36.33 -10.28
N PHE A 354 13.29 -35.14 -10.71
CA PHE A 354 14.18 -34.06 -11.14
C PHE A 354 14.90 -33.36 -9.98
N LYS A 355 14.34 -33.34 -8.77
CA LYS A 355 14.99 -32.72 -7.58
C LYS A 355 16.01 -33.66 -6.90
N ALA A 356 15.93 -34.97 -7.17
CA ALA A 356 16.81 -35.99 -6.59
C ALA A 356 18.11 -36.23 -7.39
N ILE A 357 18.25 -35.60 -8.55
CA ILE A 357 19.44 -35.56 -9.42
C ILE A 357 20.12 -34.21 -9.21
#